data_AF-A0A937FY62-F1
#
_entry.id   AF-A0A937FY62-F1
#
_cell.length_a   1.000
_cell.length_b   1.000
_cell.length_c   1.000
_cell.angle_alpha   90.00
_cell.angle_beta   90.00
_cell.angle_gamma   90.00
#
_symmetry.space_group_name_H-M   'P 1'
#
loop_
_entity.id
_entity.type
_entity.pdbx_description
1 polymer ?
#
loop_
_entity_poly.entity_id
_entity_poly.type
_entity_poly.pdbx_seq_one_letter_code
_entity_poly.pdbx_strand_id
1 'polypeptide(L)'
;MVSFEHLNGILNKITPAGGNETFKIECIYSDGMGYTILMIYFFNIPDLTIFGRIAFEQESGRVQKCIFRNHCFGRCDNIIDALLDVYNYQRSV
;
A
#
# COMPACT_ATOMS: atom_id res chain seq x y z
N MET A 1 15.44 2.06 5.74
CA MET A 1 14.36 1.26 6.35
C MET A 1 13.13 2.13 6.49
N VAL A 2 12.04 1.74 5.85
CA VAL A 2 10.77 2.49 5.93
C VAL A 2 10.19 2.35 7.34
N SER A 3 9.76 3.48 7.94
CA SER A 3 9.06 3.45 9.23
C SER A 3 7.59 3.05 9.03
N PHE A 4 7.17 1.96 9.67
CA PHE A 4 5.78 1.52 9.65
C PHE A 4 4.80 2.53 10.26
N GLU A 5 5.26 3.35 11.21
CA GLU A 5 4.41 4.40 11.81
C GLU A 5 4.01 5.44 10.76
N HIS A 6 4.93 5.85 9.89
CA HIS A 6 4.65 6.79 8.81
C HIS A 6 3.69 6.18 7.76
N LEU A 7 3.86 4.90 7.43
CA LEU A 7 2.95 4.20 6.53
C LEU A 7 1.54 4.14 7.12
N ASN A 8 1.41 3.75 8.39
CA ASN A 8 0.12 3.66 9.07
C ASN A 8 -0.63 5.00 9.09
N GLY A 9 0.08 6.12 9.27
CA GLY A 9 -0.54 7.44 9.25
C GLY A 9 -1.21 7.80 7.91
N ILE A 10 -0.62 7.40 6.78
CA ILE A 10 -1.20 7.65 5.45
C ILE A 10 -2.27 6.60 5.12
N LEU A 11 -2.01 5.32 5.44
CA LEU A 11 -2.95 4.23 5.22
C LEU A 11 -4.28 4.46 5.95
N ASN A 12 -4.23 4.95 7.19
CA ASN A 12 -5.43 5.32 7.95
C ASN A 12 -6.20 6.51 7.34
N LYS A 13 -5.59 7.32 6.47
CA LYS A 13 -6.30 8.38 5.71
C LYS A 13 -6.94 7.85 4.44
N ILE A 14 -6.37 6.80 3.84
CA ILE A 14 -6.93 6.10 2.67
C ILE A 14 -8.12 5.25 3.11
N THR A 15 -7.96 4.47 4.19
CA THR A 15 -9.02 3.62 4.77
C THR A 15 -9.33 4.09 6.20
N PRO A 16 -10.15 5.14 6.37
CA PRO A 16 -10.47 5.67 7.69
C PRO A 16 -11.23 4.66 8.56
N ALA A 17 -10.93 4.69 9.86
CA ALA A 17 -11.57 3.83 10.85
C ALA A 17 -13.10 4.00 10.86
N GLY A 18 -13.83 2.89 10.97
CA GLY A 18 -15.30 2.85 10.93
C GLY A 18 -15.90 2.74 9.52
N GLY A 19 -15.08 2.71 8.48
CA GLY A 19 -15.51 2.37 7.11
C GLY A 19 -15.55 0.86 6.86
N ASN A 20 -16.09 0.48 5.69
CA ASN A 20 -16.08 -0.91 5.20
C ASN A 20 -14.76 -1.30 4.53
N GLU A 21 -13.78 -0.40 4.46
CA GLU A 21 -12.51 -0.61 3.79
C GLU A 21 -11.38 -0.64 4.82
N THR A 22 -10.41 -1.52 4.60
CA THR A 22 -9.24 -1.65 5.48
C THR A 22 -8.01 -2.09 4.68
N PHE A 23 -6.87 -2.18 5.36
CA PHE A 23 -5.62 -2.64 4.79
C PHE A 23 -4.93 -3.67 5.68
N LYS A 24 -4.05 -4.45 5.06
CA LYS A 24 -3.05 -5.28 5.75
C LYS A 24 -1.71 -5.19 5.03
N ILE A 25 -0.63 -5.38 5.76
CA ILE A 25 0.73 -5.46 5.21
C ILE A 25 1.24 -6.87 5.46
N GLU A 26 1.69 -7.54 4.41
CA GLU A 26 2.24 -8.90 4.49
C GLU A 26 3.60 -8.97 3.81
N CYS A 27 4.48 -9.80 4.37
CA CYS A 27 5.73 -10.16 3.70
C CYS A 27 5.42 -11.23 2.64
N ILE A 28 5.76 -10.93 1.38
CA ILE A 28 5.51 -11.85 0.26
C ILE A 28 6.80 -12.50 -0.26
N TYR A 29 7.97 -11.94 0.09
CA TYR A 29 9.27 -12.49 -0.23
C TYR A 29 10.32 -11.96 0.73
N SER A 30 11.24 -12.83 1.17
CA SER A 30 12.46 -12.43 1.87
C SER A 30 13.56 -13.42 1.52
N ASP A 31 14.76 -12.91 1.23
CA ASP A 31 15.93 -13.73 0.90
C ASP A 31 16.84 -14.02 2.10
N GLY A 32 16.54 -13.43 3.26
CA GLY A 32 17.36 -13.52 4.47
C GLY A 32 18.71 -12.79 4.39
N MET A 33 19.00 -12.09 3.30
CA MET A 33 20.24 -11.32 3.05
C MET A 33 20.00 -9.81 2.99
N GLY A 34 18.83 -9.36 3.41
CA GLY A 34 18.47 -7.93 3.45
C GLY A 34 17.70 -7.46 2.22
N TYR A 35 17.02 -8.36 1.53
CA TYR A 35 16.02 -8.00 0.54
C TYR A 35 14.67 -8.61 0.91
N THR A 36 13.71 -7.74 1.24
CA THR A 36 12.36 -8.13 1.64
C THR A 36 11.34 -7.36 0.82
N ILE A 37 10.37 -8.07 0.22
CA ILE A 37 9.23 -7.47 -0.46
C ILE A 37 8.01 -7.57 0.46
N LEU A 38 7.47 -6.41 0.79
CA LEU A 38 6.20 -6.28 1.49
C LEU A 38 5.09 -5.95 0.47
N MET A 39 3.89 -6.43 0.76
CA MET A 39 2.69 -6.07 0.01
C MET A 39 1.65 -5.47 0.94
N ILE A 40 1.20 -4.27 0.60
CA ILE A 40 0.00 -3.66 1.19
C ILE A 40 -1.19 -4.17 0.38
N TYR A 41 -2.17 -4.76 1.03
CA TYR A 41 -3.46 -5.12 0.44
C TYR A 41 -4.54 -4.19 0.96
N PHE A 42 -5.36 -3.64 0.07
CA PHE A 42 -6.58 -2.91 0.42
C PHE A 42 -7.78 -3.79 0.09
N PHE A 43 -8.68 -3.96 1.05
CA PHE A 43 -9.81 -4.86 0.90
C PHE A 43 -11.05 -4.36 1.65
N ASN A 44 -12.20 -4.79 1.15
CA ASN A 44 -13.48 -4.56 1.79
C ASN A 44 -13.69 -5.57 2.93
N ILE A 45 -14.12 -5.10 4.10
CA ILE A 45 -14.36 -5.93 5.28
C ILE A 45 -15.53 -6.92 5.06
N PRO A 46 -16.68 -6.52 4.46
CA PRO A 46 -17.84 -7.41 4.39
C PRO A 46 -17.65 -8.66 3.51
N ASP A 47 -16.89 -8.54 2.43
CA ASP A 47 -16.72 -9.58 1.41
C ASP A 47 -15.26 -10.02 1.21
N LEU A 48 -14.32 -9.38 1.92
CA LEU A 48 -12.87 -9.60 1.79
C LEU A 48 -12.33 -9.37 0.37
N THR A 49 -13.08 -8.65 -0.46
CA THR A 49 -12.68 -8.36 -1.84
C THR A 49 -11.51 -7.40 -1.84
N ILE A 50 -10.39 -7.83 -2.42
CA ILE A 50 -9.20 -7.01 -2.60
C ILE A 50 -9.45 -6.04 -3.76
N PHE A 51 -9.34 -4.74 -3.48
CA PHE A 51 -9.48 -3.70 -4.50
C PHE A 51 -8.18 -2.92 -4.74
N GLY A 52 -7.13 -3.15 -3.94
CA GLY A 52 -5.84 -2.51 -4.15
C GLY A 52 -4.68 -3.35 -3.63
N ARG A 53 -3.50 -3.18 -4.25
CA ARG A 53 -2.25 -3.81 -3.86
C ARG A 53 -1.05 -2.93 -4.18
N ILE A 54 -0.11 -2.82 -3.25
CA ILE A 54 1.16 -2.11 -3.45
C ILE A 54 2.31 -3.01 -2.98
N ALA A 55 3.19 -3.39 -3.92
CA ALA A 55 4.40 -4.16 -3.62
C ALA A 55 5.59 -3.21 -3.50
N PHE A 56 6.37 -3.33 -2.44
CA PHE A 56 7.56 -2.49 -2.23
C PHE A 56 8.66 -3.22 -1.45
N GLU A 57 9.90 -2.77 -1.66
CA GLU A 57 11.06 -3.22 -0.91
C GLU A 57 11.05 -2.60 0.50
N GLN A 58 11.19 -3.40 1.54
CA GLN A 58 11.18 -2.92 2.93
C GLN A 58 12.36 -1.98 3.23
N GLU A 59 13.53 -2.30 2.67
CA GLU A 59 14.79 -1.66 3.00
C GLU A 59 14.89 -0.28 2.35
N SER A 60 14.55 -0.21 1.05
CA SER A 60 14.65 1.00 0.21
C SER A 60 13.35 1.79 0.11
N GLY A 61 12.19 1.16 0.36
CA GLY A 61 10.88 1.74 0.09
C GLY A 61 10.52 1.80 -1.40
N ARG A 62 11.33 1.18 -2.28
CA ARG A 62 11.12 1.19 -3.72
C ARG A 62 9.86 0.40 -4.08
N VAL A 63 8.95 1.03 -4.83
CA VAL A 63 7.72 0.38 -5.27
C VAL A 63 7.97 -0.40 -6.54
N GLN A 64 7.55 -1.66 -6.51
CA GLN A 64 7.61 -2.59 -7.66
C GLN A 64 6.29 -2.56 -8.44
N LYS A 65 5.17 -2.32 -7.76
CA LYS A 65 3.84 -2.29 -8.36
C LYS A 65 2.85 -1.54 -7.46
N CYS A 66 2.01 -0.68 -8.04
CA CYS A 66 0.92 -0.02 -7.33
C CYS A 66 -0.37 -0.08 -8.16
N ILE A 67 -1.40 -0.75 -7.63
CA ILE A 67 -2.73 -0.84 -8.23
C ILE A 67 -3.76 -0.51 -7.16
N PHE A 68 -4.72 0.36 -7.47
CA PHE A 68 -5.82 0.69 -6.57
C PHE A 68 -7.10 0.96 -7.36
N ARG A 69 -8.20 0.27 -7.02
CA ARG A 69 -9.52 0.35 -7.66
C ARG A 69 -9.45 0.32 -9.20
N ASN A 70 -8.79 -0.70 -9.73
CA ASN A 70 -8.52 -0.91 -11.17
C ASN A 70 -7.65 0.18 -11.86
N HIS A 71 -7.12 1.15 -11.11
CA HIS A 71 -6.12 2.08 -11.62
C HIS A 71 -4.71 1.54 -11.34
N CYS A 72 -3.88 1.44 -12.39
CA CYS A 72 -2.47 1.14 -12.25
C CYS A 72 -1.70 2.46 -12.18
N PHE A 73 -1.09 2.74 -11.04
CA PHE A 73 -0.22 3.90 -10.90
C PHE A 73 1.10 3.60 -11.62
N GLY A 74 1.62 4.62 -12.31
CA GLY A 74 2.83 4.53 -13.13
C GLY A 74 4.10 4.39 -12.29
N ARG A 75 5.21 5.00 -12.74
CA ARG A 75 6.48 5.03 -11.99
C ARG A 75 6.29 5.77 -10.65
N CYS A 76 5.90 5.04 -9.62
CA CYS A 76 6.05 5.46 -8.25
C CYS A 76 7.41 4.94 -7.78
N ASP A 77 8.37 5.82 -7.54
CA ASP A 77 9.71 5.39 -7.13
C ASP A 77 9.75 5.04 -5.64
N ASN A 78 8.94 5.70 -4.81
CA ASN A 78 8.89 5.52 -3.36
C ASN A 78 7.48 5.18 -2.85
N ILE A 79 7.40 4.37 -1.79
CA ILE A 79 6.15 3.94 -1.17
C ILE A 79 5.32 5.09 -0.58
N ILE A 80 5.97 6.13 -0.04
CA ILE A 80 5.26 7.30 0.48
C ILE A 80 4.56 8.05 -0.66
N ASP A 81 5.26 8.29 -1.76
CA ASP A 81 4.71 8.94 -2.94
C ASP A 81 3.55 8.13 -3.52
N ALA A 82 3.72 6.80 -3.64
CA ALA A 82 2.65 5.91 -4.09
C ALA A 82 1.39 5.99 -3.22
N LEU A 83 1.56 6.07 -1.89
CA LEU A 83 0.43 6.21 -0.96
C LEU A 83 -0.23 7.58 -1.04
N LEU A 84 0.55 8.65 -1.26
CA LEU A 84 0.02 9.99 -1.48
C LEU A 84 -0.74 10.09 -2.79
N ASP A 85 -0.26 9.45 -3.86
CA ASP A 85 -0.95 9.35 -5.14
C ASP A 85 -2.29 8.62 -5.00
N VAL A 86 -2.30 7.48 -4.29
CA VAL A 86 -3.54 6.74 -3.99
C VAL A 86 -4.51 7.60 -3.17
N TYR A 87 -4.02 8.30 -2.15
CA TYR A 87 -4.84 9.20 -1.34
C TYR A 87 -5.45 10.33 -2.16
N ASN A 88 -4.67 10.96 -3.04
CA ASN A 88 -5.15 12.02 -3.93
C ASN A 88 -6.14 11.50 -4.97
N TYR A 89 -5.89 10.32 -5.54
CA TYR A 89 -6.80 9.64 -6.45
C TYR A 89 -8.16 9.38 -5.80
N GLN A 90 -8.17 8.82 -4.58
CA GLN A 90 -9.42 8.55 -3.84
C GLN A 90 -10.23 9.83 -3.57
N ARG A 91 -9.59 10.98 -3.42
CA ARG A 91 -10.27 12.28 -3.22
C ARG A 91 -10.77 12.93 -4.50
N SER A 92 -10.27 12.50 -5.65
CA SER A 92 -10.60 13.04 -6.97
C SER A 92 -11.77 12.29 -7.64
N VAL A 93 -12.17 11.16 -7.06
CA VAL A 93 -13.31 10.31 -7.46
C VAL A 93 -14.48 10.59 -6.53
#